data_AF-A0AAN8GEJ5-F1
#
_entry.id   AF-A0AAN8GEJ5-F1
#
_cell.length_a   1.000
_cell.length_b   1.000
_cell.length_c   1.000
_cell.angle_alpha   90.00
_cell.angle_beta   90.00
_cell.angle_gamma   90.00
#
_symmetry.space_group_name_H-M   'P 1'
#
loop_
_entity.id
_entity.type
_entity.pdbx_description
1 polymer ?
#
loop_
_entity_poly.entity_id
_entity_poly.type
_entity_poly.pdbx_seq_one_letter_code
_entity_poly.pdbx_strand_id
1 'polypeptide(L)'
;METYWREVKSIEEEKGEEEEEEEEEEERKSMDELELEEAWLTEAGLSSLFTGSSYQEVSPPAEALLSTLSRQQAATVRKRLDKYNETLKLRNRQPIRDVRDVFTEPDDESAERSPSPPRSPHRVTAGSIPHLHQDHPQKLSHSPTDSSCVLL
;
A
#
# COMPACT_ATOMS: atom_id res chain seq x y z
N MET A 1 37.17 -16.56 16.33
CA MET A 1 36.23 -15.42 16.41
C MET A 1 35.69 -15.07 15.02
N GLU A 2 36.52 -15.06 13.97
CA GLU A 2 36.07 -14.93 12.57
C GLU A 2 35.12 -16.05 12.10
N THR A 3 35.32 -17.29 12.57
CA THR A 3 34.45 -18.43 12.29
C THR A 3 33.02 -18.21 12.75
N TYR A 4 32.83 -17.63 13.94
CA TYR A 4 31.53 -17.29 14.50
C TYR A 4 30.80 -16.22 13.66
N TRP A 5 31.50 -15.16 13.27
CA TRP A 5 30.93 -14.11 12.42
C TRP A 5 30.56 -14.60 11.01
N ARG A 6 31.34 -15.53 10.46
CA ARG A 6 31.03 -16.16 9.18
C ARG A 6 29.74 -16.99 9.26
N GLU A 7 29.55 -17.72 10.34
CA GLU A 7 28.35 -18.54 10.54
C GLU A 7 27.10 -17.69 10.78
N VAL A 8 27.18 -16.64 11.61
CA VAL A 8 26.07 -15.68 11.77
C VAL A 8 25.67 -15.06 10.44
N LYS A 9 26.64 -14.65 9.62
CA LYS A 9 26.39 -14.07 8.30
C LYS A 9 25.79 -15.08 7.33
N SER A 10 26.25 -16.34 7.37
CA SER A 10 25.69 -17.44 6.57
C SER A 10 24.22 -17.70 6.91
N ILE A 11 23.83 -17.63 8.19
CA ILE A 11 22.45 -17.87 8.62
C ILE A 11 21.52 -16.71 8.22
N GLU A 12 21.99 -15.46 8.31
CA GLU A 12 21.23 -14.29 7.85
C GLU A 12 21.05 -14.28 6.33
N GLU A 13 22.09 -14.65 5.58
CA GLU A 13 22.07 -14.77 4.12
C GLU A 13 21.17 -15.93 3.68
N GLU A 14 21.33 -17.12 4.24
CA GLU A 14 20.48 -18.30 3.94
C GLU A 14 19.01 -18.04 4.27
N LYS A 15 18.71 -17.44 5.43
CA LYS A 15 17.33 -17.11 5.82
C LYS A 15 16.71 -16.03 4.93
N GLY A 16 17.49 -15.02 4.55
CA GLY A 16 17.03 -13.94 3.67
C GLY A 16 16.79 -14.43 2.24
N GLU A 17 17.69 -15.26 1.72
CA GLU A 17 17.58 -15.86 0.39
C GLU A 17 16.40 -16.83 0.31
N GLU A 18 16.19 -17.67 1.33
CA GLU A 18 15.09 -18.63 1.37
C GLU A 18 13.71 -17.94 1.50
N GLU A 19 13.60 -16.87 2.32
CA GLU A 19 12.37 -16.04 2.39
C GLU A 19 12.12 -15.29 1.07
N GLU A 20 13.14 -14.70 0.43
CA GLU A 20 12.98 -14.03 -0.88
C GLU A 20 12.61 -15.00 -2.00
N GLU A 21 13.19 -16.20 -2.03
CA GLU A 21 12.88 -17.22 -3.05
C GLU A 21 11.45 -17.78 -2.88
N GLU A 22 11.00 -17.99 -1.63
CA GLU A 22 9.63 -18.40 -1.34
C GLU A 22 8.61 -17.31 -1.72
N GLU A 23 8.90 -16.04 -1.41
CA GLU A 23 8.07 -14.91 -1.84
C GLU A 23 8.02 -14.77 -3.38
N GLU A 24 9.16 -14.97 -4.07
CA GLU A 24 9.20 -14.92 -5.53
C GLU A 24 8.44 -16.09 -6.18
N GLU A 25 8.53 -17.30 -5.61
CA GLU A 25 7.74 -18.45 -6.08
C GLU A 25 6.23 -18.22 -5.86
N GLU A 26 5.84 -17.65 -4.72
CA GLU A 26 4.45 -17.29 -4.44
C GLU A 26 3.94 -16.19 -5.39
N GLU A 27 4.77 -15.18 -5.69
CA GLU A 27 4.43 -14.12 -6.66
C GLU A 27 4.24 -14.70 -8.06
N ARG A 28 5.19 -15.51 -8.55
CA ARG A 28 5.11 -16.19 -9.86
C ARG A 28 3.85 -17.04 -9.95
N LYS A 29 3.56 -17.82 -8.91
CA LYS A 29 2.36 -18.66 -8.84
C LYS A 29 1.08 -17.85 -8.81
N SER A 30 1.08 -16.71 -8.12
CA SER A 30 -0.07 -15.79 -8.12
C SER A 30 -0.31 -15.14 -9.50
N MET A 31 0.75 -14.92 -10.28
CA MET A 31 0.68 -14.39 -11.64
C MET A 31 0.01 -15.38 -12.60
N ASP A 32 0.49 -16.63 -12.62
CA ASP A 32 -0.09 -17.69 -13.45
C ASP A 32 -1.57 -17.91 -13.10
N GLU A 33 -1.89 -17.82 -11.82
CA GLU A 33 -3.26 -17.94 -11.33
C GLU A 33 -4.14 -16.78 -11.80
N LEU A 34 -3.64 -15.53 -11.73
CA LEU A 34 -4.36 -14.35 -12.22
C LEU A 34 -4.69 -14.45 -13.71
N GLU A 35 -3.71 -14.85 -14.53
CA GLU A 35 -3.90 -15.03 -15.97
C GLU A 35 -4.97 -16.10 -16.26
N LEU A 36 -4.97 -17.20 -15.49
CA LEU A 36 -5.99 -18.24 -15.60
C LEU A 36 -7.40 -17.73 -15.26
N GLU A 37 -7.53 -16.91 -14.22
CA GLU A 37 -8.83 -16.32 -13.86
C GLU A 37 -9.32 -15.31 -14.90
N GLU A 38 -8.42 -14.50 -15.47
CA GLU A 38 -8.72 -13.59 -16.57
C GLU A 38 -9.16 -14.35 -17.83
N ALA A 39 -8.45 -15.41 -18.20
CA ALA A 39 -8.80 -16.28 -19.32
C ALA A 39 -10.20 -16.89 -19.15
N TRP A 40 -10.52 -17.37 -17.94
CA TRP A 40 -11.83 -17.94 -17.66
C TRP A 40 -12.96 -16.91 -17.79
N LEU A 41 -12.77 -15.71 -17.24
CA LEU A 41 -13.77 -14.63 -17.30
C LEU A 41 -13.93 -14.10 -18.73
N THR A 42 -12.84 -13.99 -19.50
CA THR A 42 -12.87 -13.54 -20.90
C THR A 42 -13.53 -14.55 -21.82
N GLU A 43 -13.20 -15.85 -21.70
CA GLU A 43 -13.81 -16.93 -22.49
C GLU A 43 -15.32 -17.06 -22.20
N ALA A 44 -15.73 -16.82 -20.96
CA ALA A 44 -17.14 -16.77 -20.57
C ALA A 44 -17.88 -15.51 -21.07
N GLY A 45 -17.19 -14.54 -21.68
CA GLY A 45 -17.75 -13.26 -22.10
C GLY A 45 -18.08 -12.31 -20.94
N LEU A 46 -17.43 -12.50 -19.79
CA LEU A 46 -17.64 -11.75 -18.54
C LEU A 46 -16.48 -10.79 -18.23
N SER A 47 -15.66 -10.45 -19.22
CA SER A 47 -14.49 -9.57 -19.06
C SER A 47 -14.84 -8.18 -18.50
N SER A 48 -16.02 -7.66 -18.85
CA SER A 48 -16.50 -6.37 -18.32
C SER A 48 -16.65 -6.35 -16.79
N LEU A 49 -16.73 -7.50 -16.12
CA LEU A 49 -16.87 -7.55 -14.66
C LEU A 49 -15.59 -7.13 -13.94
N PHE A 50 -14.41 -7.31 -14.54
CA PHE A 50 -13.14 -6.97 -13.90
C PHE A 50 -12.56 -5.62 -14.38
N THR A 51 -12.84 -5.20 -15.62
CA THR A 51 -12.28 -3.96 -16.22
C THR A 51 -12.75 -2.65 -15.56
N GLY A 52 -13.72 -2.69 -14.63
CA GLY A 52 -14.22 -1.51 -13.92
C GLY A 52 -14.62 -1.76 -12.46
N SER A 53 -14.21 -2.91 -11.91
CA SER A 53 -14.46 -3.24 -10.49
C SER A 53 -13.36 -2.67 -9.64
N SER A 54 -13.72 -2.00 -8.53
CA SER A 54 -12.76 -1.72 -7.47
C SER A 54 -12.53 -2.98 -6.62
N TYR A 55 -11.38 -3.06 -5.96
CA TYR A 55 -10.85 -4.24 -5.23
C TYR A 55 -11.74 -4.82 -4.11
N GLN A 56 -12.89 -4.22 -3.82
CA GLN A 56 -13.62 -4.48 -2.58
C GLN A 56 -15.11 -4.84 -2.79
N GLU A 57 -15.72 -4.51 -3.94
CA GLU A 57 -17.14 -4.83 -4.14
C GLU A 57 -17.51 -5.03 -5.61
N VAL A 58 -18.38 -6.01 -5.85
CA VAL A 58 -18.99 -6.23 -7.16
C VAL A 58 -19.84 -5.01 -7.47
N SER A 59 -19.42 -4.23 -8.46
CA SER A 59 -20.11 -2.99 -8.86
C SER A 59 -21.61 -3.25 -9.14
N PRO A 60 -22.52 -2.30 -8.87
CA PRO A 60 -23.96 -2.51 -9.11
C PRO A 60 -24.33 -3.06 -10.49
N PRO A 61 -23.68 -2.67 -11.61
CA PRO A 61 -23.89 -3.29 -12.92
C PRO A 61 -23.46 -4.77 -12.96
N ALA A 62 -22.39 -5.14 -12.27
CA ALA A 62 -21.93 -6.52 -12.17
C ALA A 62 -22.91 -7.38 -11.33
N GLU A 63 -23.45 -6.84 -10.24
CA GLU A 63 -24.52 -7.51 -9.46
C GLU A 63 -25.80 -7.72 -10.29
N ALA A 64 -26.17 -6.75 -11.13
CA ALA A 64 -27.29 -6.89 -12.06
C ALA A 64 -27.05 -8.02 -13.09
N LEU A 65 -25.83 -8.13 -13.64
CA LEU A 65 -25.45 -9.21 -14.55
C LEU A 65 -25.51 -10.58 -13.86
N LEU A 66 -24.93 -10.70 -12.66
CA LEU A 66 -24.95 -11.96 -11.89
C LEU A 66 -26.37 -12.41 -11.53
N SER A 67 -27.30 -11.47 -11.33
CA SER A 67 -28.71 -11.76 -11.04
C SER A 67 -29.47 -12.39 -12.21
N THR A 68 -28.98 -12.23 -13.45
CA THR A 68 -29.56 -12.88 -14.63
C THR A 68 -29.14 -14.35 -14.77
N LEU A 69 -28.06 -14.74 -14.08
CA LEU A 69 -27.53 -16.10 -14.11
C LEU A 69 -28.25 -17.01 -13.12
N SER A 70 -28.16 -18.32 -13.34
CA SER A 70 -28.56 -19.27 -12.30
C SER A 70 -27.69 -19.10 -11.06
N ARG A 71 -28.23 -19.48 -9.89
CA ARG A 71 -27.49 -19.43 -8.61
C ARG A 71 -26.11 -20.08 -8.68
N GLN A 72 -26.00 -21.23 -9.35
CA GLN A 72 -24.74 -21.96 -9.46
C GLN A 72 -23.72 -21.25 -10.36
N GLN A 73 -24.18 -20.71 -11.50
CA GLN A 73 -23.32 -19.93 -12.39
C GLN A 73 -22.83 -18.66 -11.67
N ALA A 74 -23.74 -17.91 -11.05
CA ALA A 74 -23.38 -16.71 -10.30
C ALA A 74 -22.37 -17.02 -9.18
N ALA A 75 -22.55 -18.11 -8.43
CA ALA A 75 -21.59 -18.54 -7.41
C ALA A 75 -20.21 -18.87 -7.99
N THR A 76 -20.18 -19.50 -9.17
CA THR A 76 -18.91 -19.81 -9.87
C THR A 76 -18.22 -18.53 -10.32
N VAL A 77 -18.96 -17.58 -10.91
CA VAL A 77 -18.41 -16.28 -11.35
C VAL A 77 -17.90 -15.47 -10.17
N ARG A 78 -18.64 -15.42 -9.05
CA ARG A 78 -18.18 -14.75 -7.81
C ARG A 78 -16.85 -15.34 -7.33
N LYS A 79 -16.76 -16.66 -7.24
CA LYS A 79 -15.52 -17.35 -6.83
C LYS A 79 -14.32 -16.98 -7.71
N ARG A 80 -14.53 -16.91 -9.03
CA ARG A 80 -13.51 -16.52 -10.01
C ARG A 80 -13.08 -15.06 -9.83
N LEU A 81 -14.04 -14.15 -9.65
CA LEU A 81 -13.77 -12.74 -9.36
C LEU A 81 -13.04 -12.53 -8.03
N ASP A 82 -13.43 -13.25 -6.98
CA ASP A 82 -12.78 -13.17 -5.66
C ASP A 82 -11.31 -13.55 -5.78
N LYS A 83 -11.01 -14.64 -6.49
CA LYS A 83 -9.65 -15.11 -6.72
C LYS A 83 -8.82 -14.17 -7.61
N TYR A 84 -9.43 -13.61 -8.66
CA TYR A 84 -8.82 -12.56 -9.46
C TYR A 84 -8.48 -11.32 -8.61
N ASN A 85 -9.40 -10.87 -7.75
CA ASN A 85 -9.16 -9.72 -6.87
C ASN A 85 -8.12 -10.02 -5.78
N GLU A 86 -8.10 -11.23 -5.23
CA GLU A 86 -7.13 -11.67 -4.23
C GLU A 86 -5.70 -11.65 -4.79
N THR A 87 -5.47 -12.28 -5.96
CA THR A 87 -4.18 -12.28 -6.66
C THR A 87 -3.75 -10.86 -7.04
N LEU A 88 -4.69 -10.03 -7.51
CA LEU A 88 -4.45 -8.61 -7.77
C LEU A 88 -4.03 -7.83 -6.53
N LYS A 89 -4.62 -8.10 -5.36
CA LYS A 89 -4.26 -7.45 -4.09
C LYS A 89 -2.88 -7.87 -3.62
N LEU A 90 -2.53 -9.14 -3.80
CA LEU A 90 -1.20 -9.66 -3.49
C LEU A 90 -0.14 -8.94 -4.33
N ARG A 91 -0.33 -8.87 -5.65
CA ARG A 91 0.61 -8.23 -6.58
C ARG A 91 0.75 -6.71 -6.39
N ASN A 92 -0.34 -6.02 -6.05
CA ASN A 92 -0.29 -4.56 -5.84
C ASN A 92 0.07 -4.17 -4.40
N ARG A 93 0.39 -5.14 -3.53
CA ARG A 93 0.88 -4.84 -2.19
C ARG A 93 2.26 -4.21 -2.29
N GLN A 94 2.39 -2.99 -1.79
CA GLN A 94 3.70 -2.35 -1.70
C GLN A 94 4.62 -3.20 -0.81
N PRO A 95 5.89 -3.42 -1.21
CA PRO A 95 6.89 -3.99 -0.33
C PRO A 95 6.91 -3.24 1.00
N ILE A 96 7.18 -3.97 2.09
CA ILE A 96 7.28 -3.36 3.43
C ILE A 96 8.40 -2.31 3.38
N ARG A 97 8.04 -1.04 3.51
CA ARG A 97 9.02 0.05 3.57
C ARG A 97 9.63 0.15 4.96
N ASP A 98 10.90 0.53 5.04
CA ASP A 98 11.52 0.88 6.32
C ASP A 98 10.72 2.02 6.95
N VAL A 99 10.51 1.98 8.27
CA VAL A 99 9.80 3.02 9.02
C VAL A 99 10.45 4.41 8.86
N ARG A 100 11.76 4.47 8.54
CA ARG A 100 12.48 5.70 8.23
C ARG A 100 12.01 6.33 6.92
N ASP A 101 11.64 5.51 5.95
CA ASP A 101 11.22 5.92 4.61
C ASP A 101 9.77 6.45 4.58
N VAL A 102 8.98 6.15 5.62
CA VAL A 102 7.59 6.61 5.76
C VAL A 102 7.51 8.11 6.02
N PHE A 103 8.53 8.69 6.66
CA PHE A 103 8.59 10.10 7.04
C PHE A 103 9.56 10.94 6.21
N THR A 104 10.28 10.33 5.28
CA THR A 104 11.13 11.09 4.37
C THR A 104 10.23 11.74 3.34
N GLU A 105 10.17 13.07 3.34
CA GLU A 105 9.59 13.79 2.21
C GLU A 105 10.42 13.44 0.97
N PRO A 106 9.79 13.19 -0.20
CA PRO A 106 10.54 12.94 -1.42
C PRO A 106 11.38 14.18 -1.70
N ASP A 107 12.70 14.08 -1.51
CA ASP A 107 13.63 15.13 -1.90
C ASP A 107 13.48 15.32 -3.43
N ASP A 108 13.03 16.49 -3.84
CA ASP A 108 13.08 16.98 -5.22
C ASP A 108 14.55 17.21 -5.61
N GLU A 109 15.39 16.17 -5.57
CA GLU A 109 16.80 16.19 -5.95
C GLU A 109 16.96 15.94 -7.45
N SER A 110 16.33 16.79 -8.25
CA SER A 110 16.58 16.88 -9.70
C SER A 110 16.80 18.32 -10.13
N ALA A 111 17.79 18.98 -9.53
CA ALA A 111 18.49 20.10 -10.15
C ALA A 111 19.86 20.33 -9.50
N GLU A 112 20.89 19.81 -10.17
CA GLU A 112 22.25 20.36 -10.32
C GLU A 112 22.90 21.08 -9.11
N ARG A 113 24.07 20.57 -8.66
CA ARG A 113 25.41 21.18 -8.95
C ARG A 113 26.49 20.93 -7.87
N SER A 114 27.54 20.23 -8.33
CA SER A 114 28.97 20.35 -7.99
C SER A 114 29.54 19.87 -6.64
N PRO A 115 30.71 19.18 -6.66
CA PRO A 115 31.42 18.74 -5.46
C PRO A 115 32.44 19.79 -4.99
N SER A 116 32.45 20.14 -3.69
CA SER A 116 33.64 20.58 -2.95
C SER A 116 33.38 20.62 -1.43
N PRO A 117 34.26 20.07 -0.57
CA PRO A 117 34.31 20.37 0.87
C PRO A 117 35.10 21.69 1.08
N PRO A 118 35.23 22.34 2.29
CA PRO A 118 35.29 21.74 3.63
C PRO A 118 34.88 22.65 4.84
N ARG A 119 35.23 22.16 6.06
CA ARG A 119 35.66 22.84 7.30
C ARG A 119 34.64 23.19 8.40
N SER A 120 34.82 22.50 9.53
CA SER A 120 34.50 22.93 10.89
C SER A 120 35.01 24.35 11.20
N PRO A 121 34.36 25.03 12.15
CA PRO A 121 35.08 25.26 13.40
C PRO A 121 34.20 25.11 14.66
N HIS A 122 34.83 24.59 15.71
CA HIS A 122 34.38 24.74 17.08
C HIS A 122 34.21 26.23 17.43
N ARG A 123 33.10 26.62 18.07
CA ARG A 123 33.09 27.74 19.02
C ARG A 123 31.93 27.62 20.00
N VAL A 124 32.32 27.41 21.26
CA VAL A 124 31.50 27.55 22.46
C VAL A 124 31.06 29.01 22.66
N THR A 125 29.81 29.22 23.06
CA THR A 125 29.28 30.32 23.91
C THR A 125 27.75 30.20 23.92
N ALA A 126 27.15 29.59 24.95
CA ALA A 126 26.68 30.27 26.16
C ALA A 126 25.49 31.22 25.92
N GLY A 127 24.29 30.71 26.23
CA GLY A 127 23.20 31.45 26.86
C GLY A 127 22.49 32.53 26.06
N SER A 128 21.33 32.20 25.49
CA SER A 128 20.15 33.08 25.60
C SER A 128 18.89 32.31 25.26
N ILE A 129 18.10 31.96 26.27
CA ILE A 129 16.71 31.54 26.10
C ILE A 129 15.86 32.79 26.35
N PRO A 130 15.16 33.36 25.35
CA PRO A 130 14.06 34.26 25.64
C PRO A 130 12.82 33.45 26.00
N HIS A 131 12.46 33.54 27.26
CA HIS A 131 11.21 33.10 27.87
C HIS A 131 10.08 34.10 27.55
N LEU A 132 9.01 33.67 26.85
CA LEU A 132 7.64 34.21 26.88
C LEU A 132 6.81 33.41 25.85
N HIS A 133 5.57 32.98 26.02
CA HIS A 133 4.48 33.40 26.91
C HIS A 133 3.49 32.22 26.98
N GLN A 134 3.22 31.67 28.17
CA GLN A 134 2.06 30.80 28.38
C GLN A 134 0.87 31.70 28.67
N ASP A 135 -0.14 31.68 27.80
CA ASP A 135 -1.49 32.14 28.13
C ASP A 135 -2.44 30.94 28.06
N HIS A 136 -3.18 30.76 29.17
CA HIS A 136 -4.10 29.66 29.44
C HIS A 136 -5.53 30.01 28.97
N PRO A 137 -6.47 29.07 28.96
CA PRO A 137 -7.53 28.92 27.95
C PRO A 137 -8.80 29.73 28.25
N GLN A 138 -9.61 29.98 27.23
CA GLN A 138 -11.02 30.31 27.41
C GLN A 138 -11.90 29.39 26.56
N LYS A 139 -12.58 28.49 27.27
CA LYS A 139 -13.76 27.73 26.86
C LYS A 139 -14.93 28.70 26.75
N LEU A 140 -15.85 28.48 25.79
CA LEU A 140 -17.29 28.89 25.72
C LEU A 140 -17.63 29.07 24.21
N SER A 141 -18.73 28.61 23.60
CA SER A 141 -19.90 27.86 24.04
C SER A 141 -20.88 27.77 22.85
N HIS A 142 -21.69 26.69 22.75
CA HIS A 142 -23.00 26.57 22.06
C HIS A 142 -23.03 26.78 20.52
N SER A 143 -23.83 26.09 19.70
CA SER A 143 -24.93 25.11 19.81
C SER A 143 -25.18 24.50 18.42
N PRO A 144 -25.85 23.33 18.30
CA PRO A 144 -26.25 22.76 17.01
C PRO A 144 -27.56 23.41 16.52
N THR A 145 -27.65 23.76 15.24
CA THR A 145 -28.93 24.03 14.59
C THR A 145 -29.06 23.20 13.31
N ASP A 146 -30.03 22.30 13.41
CA ASP A 146 -30.78 21.62 12.38
C ASP A 146 -31.36 22.56 11.30
N SER A 147 -31.86 21.96 10.20
CA SER A 147 -32.68 22.54 9.13
C SER A 147 -31.90 23.34 8.08
N SER A 148 -32.06 23.14 6.76
CA SER A 148 -33.19 22.63 6.00
C SER A 148 -32.77 22.25 4.56
N CYS A 149 -33.47 21.29 3.96
CA CYS A 149 -33.51 21.02 2.53
C CYS A 149 -33.67 22.30 1.69
N VAL A 150 -32.99 22.37 0.55
CA VAL A 150 -33.52 23.02 -0.66
C VAL A 150 -33.03 22.24 -1.88
N LEU A 151 -34.00 21.63 -2.58
CA LEU A 151 -33.89 21.10 -3.93
C LEU A 151 -33.80 22.26 -4.92
N LEU A 152 -32.94 22.13 -5.93
CA LEU A 152 -33.17 22.55 -7.31
C LEU A 152 -32.18 21.83 -8.22
#